data_AF-I0WB80-F1
#
_entry.id   AF-I0WB80-F1
#
_cell.length_a   1.000
_cell.length_b   1.000
_cell.length_c   1.000
_cell.angle_alpha   90.00
_cell.angle_beta   90.00
_cell.angle_gamma   90.00
#
_symmetry.space_group_name_H-M   'P 1'
#
loop_
_entity.id
_entity.type
_entity.pdbx_description
1 polymer ?
#
loop_
_entity_poly.entity_id
_entity_poly.type
_entity_poly.pdbx_seq_one_letter_code
_entity_poly.pdbx_strand_id
1 'polypeptide(L)'
;MKWDELFNIVKDLEIGHSYKIYEENGFLIKIIRPIRDFKGYDIKKNFQIFIKEGEREFRPNHLRVFIDLNLRIRCRPDLKEELLIAFDNIFYKNDPIIEIEKLSKEKFEHCLNPITSTAILSQLFIMEQEYNYHKESMFEPPTLFYQGWIRQFLDSTKEIDNLCMSVCRFQPPAVKYTRLDNKRHKAFIYKKPPLWYLE
;
A
#
# COMPACT_ATOMS: atom_id res chain seq x y z
N MET A 1 -1.26 -5.35 13.25
CA MET A 1 -0.42 -6.57 13.15
C MET A 1 0.92 -6.15 12.60
N LYS A 2 1.99 -6.45 13.32
CA LYS A 2 3.35 -6.04 12.94
C LYS A 2 3.80 -6.75 11.66
N TRP A 3 4.74 -6.12 10.96
CA TRP A 3 5.28 -6.63 9.70
C TRP A 3 5.76 -8.08 9.80
N ASP A 4 6.62 -8.40 10.78
CA ASP A 4 7.24 -9.73 10.90
C ASP A 4 6.22 -10.83 11.18
N GLU A 5 5.21 -10.54 11.99
CA GLU A 5 4.11 -11.47 12.29
C GLU A 5 3.32 -11.78 11.02
N LEU A 6 2.91 -10.74 10.29
CA LEU A 6 2.17 -10.89 9.05
C LEU A 6 3.02 -11.60 7.97
N PHE A 7 4.31 -11.32 7.91
CA PHE A 7 5.22 -11.94 6.95
C PHE A 7 5.41 -13.43 7.23
N ASN A 8 5.47 -13.84 8.50
CA ASN A 8 5.50 -15.25 8.87
C ASN A 8 4.20 -15.95 8.49
N ILE A 9 3.03 -15.34 8.74
CA ILE A 9 1.74 -15.87 8.29
C ILE A 9 1.72 -16.05 6.77
N VAL A 10 2.23 -15.07 6.01
CA VAL A 10 2.36 -15.20 4.56
C VAL A 10 3.26 -16.38 4.22
N LYS A 11 4.49 -16.45 4.76
CA LYS A 11 5.43 -17.54 4.44
C LYS A 11 4.90 -18.94 4.75
N ASP A 12 4.18 -19.08 5.85
CA ASP A 12 3.66 -20.37 6.33
C ASP A 12 2.32 -20.73 5.68
N LEU A 13 1.74 -19.86 4.85
CA LEU A 13 0.47 -20.12 4.17
C LEU A 13 0.60 -21.25 3.15
N GLU A 14 -0.04 -22.38 3.46
CA GLU A 14 -0.09 -23.58 2.62
C GLU A 14 -0.87 -23.38 1.31
N ILE A 15 -0.48 -24.12 0.28
CA ILE A 15 -1.12 -24.10 -1.05
C ILE A 15 -2.60 -24.47 -0.92
N GLY A 16 -3.47 -23.67 -1.56
CA GLY A 16 -4.92 -23.85 -1.54
C GLY A 16 -5.61 -23.31 -0.30
N HIS A 17 -4.86 -22.84 0.71
CA HIS A 17 -5.44 -22.34 1.94
C HIS A 17 -5.58 -20.82 1.94
N SER A 18 -6.60 -20.36 2.66
CA SER A 18 -6.85 -18.94 2.90
C SER A 18 -6.65 -18.61 4.37
N TYR A 19 -6.09 -17.44 4.65
CA TYR A 19 -5.96 -16.91 6.01
C TYR A 19 -6.64 -15.55 6.11
N LYS A 20 -7.47 -15.38 7.14
CA LYS A 20 -8.16 -14.12 7.44
C LYS A 20 -7.20 -13.17 8.16
N ILE A 21 -6.89 -12.04 7.53
CA ILE A 21 -6.00 -11.01 8.10
C ILE A 21 -6.79 -10.02 8.96
N TYR A 22 -7.97 -9.63 8.51
CA TYR A 22 -8.76 -8.58 9.15
C TYR A 22 -10.24 -8.74 8.86
N GLU A 23 -11.09 -8.44 9.84
CA GLU A 23 -12.54 -8.38 9.65
C GLU A 23 -13.15 -7.35 10.58
N GLU A 24 -13.91 -6.41 10.02
CA GLU A 24 -14.64 -5.39 10.78
C GLU A 24 -15.82 -4.86 9.95
N ASN A 25 -16.99 -4.69 10.57
CA ASN A 25 -18.17 -4.05 9.97
C ASN A 25 -18.56 -4.60 8.58
N GLY A 26 -18.44 -5.92 8.38
CA GLY A 26 -18.75 -6.57 7.09
C GLY A 26 -17.68 -6.40 6.00
N PHE A 27 -16.53 -5.81 6.33
CA PHE A 27 -15.33 -5.75 5.52
C PHE A 27 -14.35 -6.83 5.96
N LEU A 28 -13.91 -7.68 5.04
CA LEU A 28 -12.99 -8.78 5.31
C LEU A 28 -11.77 -8.67 4.39
N ILE A 29 -10.56 -8.79 4.93
CA ILE A 29 -9.30 -8.96 4.19
C ILE A 29 -8.79 -10.37 4.47
N LYS A 30 -8.54 -11.12 3.39
CA LYS A 30 -7.90 -12.44 3.47
C LYS A 30 -6.81 -12.58 2.43
N ILE A 31 -5.85 -13.45 2.71
CA ILE A 31 -4.83 -13.88 1.75
C ILE A 31 -5.07 -15.33 1.37
N ILE A 32 -4.71 -15.70 0.14
CA ILE A 32 -4.84 -17.06 -0.37
C ILE A 32 -3.56 -17.46 -1.09
N ARG A 33 -3.08 -18.68 -0.85
CA ARG A 33 -2.05 -19.31 -1.66
C ARG A 33 -2.71 -20.04 -2.83
N PRO A 34 -2.56 -19.60 -4.09
CA PRO A 34 -3.26 -20.21 -5.21
C PRO A 34 -2.75 -21.62 -5.50
N ILE A 35 -3.65 -22.52 -5.90
CA ILE A 35 -3.32 -23.90 -6.30
C ILE A 35 -2.66 -23.95 -7.69
N ARG A 36 -3.03 -23.01 -8.58
CA ARG A 36 -2.56 -23.02 -9.97
C ARG A 36 -1.21 -22.34 -10.11
N ASP A 37 -0.32 -23.01 -10.84
CA ASP A 37 0.93 -22.45 -11.31
C ASP A 37 0.65 -21.34 -12.32
N PHE A 38 1.12 -20.13 -12.02
CA PHE A 38 1.09 -19.02 -12.96
C PHE A 38 2.48 -18.91 -13.57
N LYS A 39 2.56 -19.01 -14.91
CA LYS A 39 3.82 -18.98 -15.66
C LYS A 39 4.70 -17.80 -15.19
N GLY A 40 5.86 -18.12 -14.60
CA GLY A 40 6.83 -17.13 -14.12
C GLY A 40 6.73 -16.74 -12.64
N TYR A 41 5.94 -17.43 -11.83
CA TYR A 41 5.85 -17.19 -10.38
C TYR A 41 6.26 -18.41 -9.57
N ASP A 42 6.93 -18.19 -8.44
CA ASP A 42 7.21 -19.23 -7.45
C ASP A 42 5.93 -19.50 -6.65
N ILE A 43 5.34 -20.69 -6.83
CA ILE A 43 4.12 -21.10 -6.13
C ILE A 43 4.26 -21.05 -4.60
N LYS A 44 5.48 -21.19 -4.07
CA LYS A 44 5.74 -21.11 -2.62
C LYS A 44 5.74 -19.67 -2.12
N LYS A 45 5.92 -18.68 -3.00
CA LYS A 45 6.01 -17.26 -2.64
C LYS A 45 4.76 -16.46 -3.02
N ASN A 46 4.13 -16.80 -4.14
CA ASN A 46 2.99 -16.09 -4.67
C ASN A 46 1.75 -16.24 -3.77
N PHE A 47 1.24 -15.15 -3.22
CA PHE A 47 -0.03 -15.13 -2.49
C PHE A 47 -0.93 -14.05 -3.09
N GLN A 48 -2.24 -14.23 -2.97
CA GLN A 48 -3.23 -13.30 -3.51
C GLN A 48 -3.99 -12.65 -2.37
N ILE A 49 -4.19 -11.35 -2.46
CA ILE A 49 -4.99 -10.57 -1.52
C ILE A 49 -6.43 -10.54 -2.04
N PHE A 50 -7.39 -10.79 -1.16
CA PHE A 50 -8.83 -10.69 -1.44
C PHE A 50 -9.49 -9.79 -0.40
N ILE A 51 -10.46 -9.01 -0.87
CA ILE A 51 -11.37 -8.27 -0.01
C ILE A 51 -12.80 -8.71 -0.27
N LYS A 52 -13.59 -8.77 0.81
CA LYS A 52 -15.02 -9.00 0.76
C LYS A 52 -15.73 -7.82 1.42
N GLU A 53 -16.65 -7.22 0.67
CA GLU A 53 -17.48 -6.08 1.05
C GLU A 53 -18.94 -6.47 0.81
N GLY A 54 -19.68 -6.76 1.89
CA GLY A 54 -21.01 -7.36 1.79
C GLY A 54 -20.96 -8.71 1.06
N GLU A 55 -21.73 -8.85 -0.01
CA GLU A 55 -21.78 -10.07 -0.82
C GLU A 55 -20.65 -10.18 -1.86
N ARG A 56 -19.94 -9.08 -2.14
CA ARG A 56 -18.94 -9.04 -3.21
C ARG A 56 -17.56 -9.38 -2.69
N GLU A 57 -16.95 -10.40 -3.27
CA GLU A 57 -15.54 -10.75 -3.05
C GLU A 57 -14.73 -10.51 -4.32
N PHE A 58 -13.58 -9.84 -4.20
CA PHE A 58 -12.71 -9.56 -5.34
C PHE A 58 -11.26 -9.32 -4.92
N ARG A 59 -10.35 -9.35 -5.91
CA ARG A 59 -8.93 -9.03 -5.74
C ARG A 59 -8.73 -7.53 -5.94
N PRO A 60 -8.35 -6.77 -4.89
CA PRO A 60 -8.01 -5.36 -5.07
C PRO A 60 -6.70 -5.24 -5.82
N ASN A 61 -6.47 -4.07 -6.42
CA ASN A 61 -5.17 -3.68 -6.95
C ASN A 61 -4.68 -2.41 -6.22
N HIS A 62 -3.47 -1.95 -6.53
CA HIS A 62 -2.88 -0.77 -5.88
C HIS A 62 -3.75 0.49 -6.00
N LEU A 63 -4.49 0.66 -7.12
CA LEU A 63 -5.37 1.83 -7.31
C LEU A 63 -6.45 1.92 -6.24
N ARG A 64 -6.91 0.80 -5.65
CA ARG A 64 -7.90 0.82 -4.57
C ARG A 64 -7.39 1.64 -3.37
N VAL A 65 -6.12 1.50 -3.02
CA VAL A 65 -5.48 2.27 -1.94
C VAL A 65 -5.26 3.71 -2.39
N PHE A 66 -4.70 3.91 -3.59
CA PHE A 66 -4.36 5.25 -4.09
C PHE A 66 -5.58 6.16 -4.20
N ILE A 67 -6.68 5.64 -4.76
CA ILE A 67 -7.94 6.38 -4.91
C ILE A 67 -8.56 6.65 -3.54
N ASP A 68 -8.61 5.67 -2.65
CA ASP A 68 -9.16 5.85 -1.29
C ASP A 68 -8.44 7.00 -0.56
N LEU A 69 -7.11 7.02 -0.62
CA LEU A 69 -6.29 8.06 0.01
C LEU A 69 -6.49 9.44 -0.62
N ASN A 70 -6.60 9.52 -1.94
CA ASN A 70 -6.87 10.80 -2.60
C ASN A 70 -8.26 11.35 -2.24
N LEU A 71 -9.29 10.49 -2.17
CA LEU A 71 -10.64 10.89 -1.75
C LEU A 71 -10.65 11.45 -0.32
N ARG A 72 -9.90 10.82 0.60
CA ARG A 72 -9.78 11.28 1.98
C ARG A 72 -9.17 12.67 2.07
N ILE A 73 -8.09 12.94 1.35
CA ILE A 73 -7.45 14.27 1.35
C ILE A 73 -8.31 15.33 0.69
N ARG A 74 -9.05 14.98 -0.37
CA ARG A 74 -10.01 15.90 -0.98
C ARG A 74 -11.12 16.31 0.00
N CYS A 75 -11.52 15.41 0.91
CA CYS A 75 -12.53 15.68 1.94
C CYS A 75 -11.95 16.36 3.20
N ARG A 76 -10.76 15.94 3.64
CA ARG A 76 -10.07 16.42 4.85
C ARG A 76 -8.63 16.83 4.53
N PRO A 77 -8.43 17.96 3.82
CA PRO A 77 -7.10 18.42 3.45
C PRO A 77 -6.24 18.80 4.66
N ASP A 78 -6.88 19.12 5.79
CA ASP A 78 -6.26 19.39 7.07
C ASP A 78 -5.50 18.17 7.63
N LEU A 79 -5.90 16.94 7.28
CA LEU A 79 -5.27 15.70 7.74
C LEU A 79 -4.16 15.19 6.81
N LYS A 80 -3.73 15.99 5.83
CA LYS A 80 -2.75 15.57 4.80
C LYS A 80 -1.44 15.08 5.40
N GLU A 81 -0.85 15.86 6.29
CA GLU A 81 0.44 15.53 6.89
C GLU A 81 0.34 14.27 7.76
N GLU A 82 -0.75 14.13 8.52
CA GLU A 82 -0.98 12.95 9.37
C GLU A 82 -1.12 11.67 8.54
N LEU A 83 -1.88 11.73 7.44
CA LEU A 83 -2.02 10.60 6.50
C LEU A 83 -0.67 10.25 5.84
N LEU A 84 0.08 11.25 5.39
CA LEU A 84 1.40 11.02 4.80
C LEU A 84 2.37 10.37 5.79
N ILE A 85 2.41 10.86 7.03
CA ILE A 85 3.25 10.29 8.10
C ILE A 85 2.85 8.84 8.38
N ALA A 86 1.56 8.55 8.55
CA ALA A 86 1.09 7.21 8.85
C ALA A 86 1.49 6.21 7.75
N PHE A 87 1.31 6.57 6.48
CA PHE A 87 1.65 5.69 5.36
C PHE A 87 3.15 5.61 5.08
N ASP A 88 3.94 6.64 5.40
CA ASP A 88 5.40 6.54 5.42
C ASP A 88 5.86 5.57 6.52
N ASN A 89 5.29 5.63 7.72
CA ASN A 89 5.61 4.71 8.81
C ASN A 89 5.24 3.26 8.48
N ILE A 90 4.09 3.02 7.84
CA ILE A 90 3.71 1.69 7.31
C ILE A 90 4.73 1.20 6.29
N PHE A 91 5.18 2.07 5.39
CA PHE A 91 6.25 1.73 4.44
C PHE A 91 7.56 1.38 5.14
N TYR A 92 7.87 2.04 6.26
CA TYR A 92 8.99 1.70 7.13
C TYR A 92 8.72 0.52 8.09
N LYS A 93 7.68 -0.28 7.81
CA LYS A 93 7.34 -1.55 8.49
C LYS A 93 6.78 -1.40 9.90
N ASN A 94 6.28 -0.22 10.27
CA ASN A 94 5.52 -0.04 11.50
C ASN A 94 4.13 -0.67 11.40
N ASP A 95 3.49 -0.94 12.54
CA ASP A 95 2.18 -1.58 12.58
C ASP A 95 1.08 -0.65 12.02
N PRO A 96 0.39 -1.04 10.94
CA PRO A 96 -0.61 -0.19 10.31
C PRO A 96 -1.75 0.20 11.24
N ILE A 97 -2.15 -0.65 12.20
CA ILE A 97 -3.28 -0.37 13.11
C ILE A 97 -2.90 0.73 14.09
N ILE A 98 -1.64 0.73 14.56
CA ILE A 98 -1.13 1.74 15.49
C ILE A 98 -0.96 3.07 14.78
N GLU A 99 -0.37 3.06 13.58
CA GLU A 99 -0.08 4.29 12.82
C GLU A 99 -1.35 5.04 12.40
N ILE A 100 -2.45 4.34 12.18
CA ILE A 100 -3.75 4.96 11.81
C ILE A 100 -4.71 5.16 12.99
N GLU A 101 -4.32 4.85 14.22
CA GLU A 101 -5.23 4.83 15.38
C GLU A 101 -5.91 6.18 15.65
N LYS A 102 -5.21 7.29 15.37
CA LYS A 102 -5.79 8.64 15.46
C LYS A 102 -6.74 8.89 14.29
N LEU A 103 -6.30 8.56 13.08
CA LEU A 103 -7.05 8.76 11.84
C LEU A 103 -8.32 7.90 11.76
N SER A 104 -8.38 6.76 12.46
CA SER A 104 -9.58 5.90 12.51
C SER A 104 -10.73 6.52 13.31
N LYS A 105 -10.45 7.51 14.16
CA LYS A 105 -11.45 8.26 14.94
C LYS A 105 -12.06 9.40 14.13
N GLU A 106 -11.43 9.78 13.03
CA GLU A 106 -11.87 10.84 12.15
C GLU A 106 -12.98 10.38 11.21
N LYS A 107 -13.90 11.31 10.89
CA LYS A 107 -14.94 11.08 9.89
C LYS A 107 -14.45 11.55 8.51
N PHE A 108 -14.38 10.61 7.57
CA PHE A 108 -14.16 10.91 6.15
C PHE A 108 -15.47 10.72 5.39
N GLU A 109 -15.99 11.78 4.77
CA GLU A 109 -17.23 11.70 3.99
C GLU A 109 -17.03 10.90 2.70
N HIS A 110 -15.85 11.02 2.11
CA HIS A 110 -15.46 10.28 0.92
C HIS A 110 -14.37 9.27 1.25
N CYS A 111 -14.75 7.99 1.25
CA CYS A 111 -13.84 6.87 1.35
C CYS A 111 -14.43 5.66 0.64
N LEU A 112 -13.54 4.80 0.12
CA LEU A 112 -13.90 3.50 -0.44
C LEU A 112 -13.93 2.41 0.62
N ASN A 113 -13.02 2.48 1.60
CA ASN A 113 -12.91 1.49 2.68
C ASN A 113 -12.86 2.18 4.05
N PRO A 114 -12.92 1.44 5.17
CA PRO A 114 -12.37 1.92 6.44
C PRO A 114 -10.87 2.23 6.31
N ILE A 115 -10.36 3.27 6.98
CA ILE A 115 -8.94 3.64 6.89
C ILE A 115 -8.02 2.52 7.38
N THR A 116 -8.45 1.77 8.40
CA THR A 116 -7.77 0.57 8.90
C THR A 116 -7.58 -0.46 7.80
N SER A 117 -8.62 -0.72 7.00
CA SER A 117 -8.54 -1.65 5.87
C SER A 117 -7.56 -1.15 4.80
N THR A 118 -7.57 0.14 4.47
CA THR A 118 -6.63 0.74 3.52
C THR A 118 -5.18 0.64 4.01
N ALA A 119 -4.93 0.83 5.30
CA ALA A 119 -3.61 0.69 5.91
C ALA A 119 -3.10 -0.77 5.87
N ILE A 120 -3.95 -1.74 6.20
CA ILE A 120 -3.63 -3.16 6.13
C ILE A 120 -3.37 -3.59 4.67
N LEU A 121 -4.20 -3.14 3.73
CA LEU A 121 -3.98 -3.39 2.30
C LEU A 121 -2.64 -2.83 1.82
N SER A 122 -2.27 -1.63 2.27
CA SER A 122 -0.98 -1.03 1.96
C SER A 122 0.18 -1.91 2.43
N GLN A 123 0.16 -2.35 3.69
CA GLN A 123 1.17 -3.27 4.22
C GLN A 123 1.25 -4.57 3.39
N LEU A 124 0.10 -5.16 3.03
CA LEU A 124 0.04 -6.38 2.21
C LEU A 124 0.61 -6.19 0.81
N PHE A 125 0.35 -5.06 0.14
CA PHE A 125 0.91 -4.78 -1.19
C PHE A 125 2.43 -4.53 -1.16
N ILE A 126 2.92 -3.85 -0.12
CA ILE A 126 4.37 -3.71 0.09
C ILE A 126 5.01 -5.09 0.28
N MET A 127 4.37 -5.95 1.07
CA MET A 127 4.84 -7.32 1.31
C MET A 127 4.78 -8.20 0.06
N GLU A 128 3.72 -8.09 -0.74
CA GLU A 128 3.60 -8.78 -2.03
C GLU A 128 4.77 -8.42 -2.95
N GLN A 129 5.08 -7.12 -3.05
CA GLN A 129 6.21 -6.65 -3.86
C GLN A 129 7.56 -7.10 -3.29
N GLU A 130 7.78 -6.99 -1.97
CA GLU A 130 9.05 -7.39 -1.35
C GLU A 130 9.31 -8.90 -1.50
N TYR A 131 8.25 -9.73 -1.44
CA TYR A 131 8.39 -11.18 -1.45
C TYR A 131 8.40 -11.80 -2.86
N ASN A 132 7.63 -11.23 -3.81
CA ASN A 132 7.42 -11.82 -5.13
C ASN A 132 8.21 -11.13 -6.27
N TYR A 133 8.64 -9.88 -6.07
CA TYR A 133 9.30 -9.13 -7.14
C TYR A 133 10.74 -9.60 -7.35
N HIS A 134 11.01 -10.17 -8.51
CA HIS A 134 12.30 -10.79 -8.88
C HIS A 134 12.96 -10.12 -10.09
N LYS A 135 12.34 -9.08 -10.65
CA LYS A 135 12.87 -8.34 -11.80
C LYS A 135 13.80 -7.22 -11.33
N GLU A 136 14.60 -6.70 -12.26
CA GLU A 136 15.37 -5.49 -11.99
C GLU A 136 14.43 -4.28 -11.87
N SER A 137 14.63 -3.49 -10.81
CA SER A 137 13.86 -2.28 -10.51
C SER A 137 14.75 -1.05 -10.60
N MET A 138 14.22 0.04 -11.14
CA MET A 138 14.87 1.36 -11.09
C MET A 138 14.86 1.98 -9.67
N PHE A 139 14.09 1.38 -8.76
CA PHE A 139 13.97 1.76 -7.37
C PHE A 139 14.61 0.70 -6.47
N GLU A 140 15.32 1.17 -5.45
CA GLU A 140 15.81 0.34 -4.36
C GLU A 140 15.42 0.97 -3.01
N PRO A 141 14.51 0.33 -2.24
CA PRO A 141 13.84 -0.95 -2.52
C PRO A 141 12.80 -0.86 -3.66
N PRO A 142 12.44 -1.98 -4.33
CA PRO A 142 11.41 -1.99 -5.38
C PRO A 142 10.04 -1.47 -4.92
N THR A 143 9.71 -1.69 -3.64
CA THR A 143 8.49 -1.21 -2.98
C THR A 143 8.34 0.31 -2.99
N LEU A 144 9.42 1.05 -3.23
CA LEU A 144 9.39 2.51 -3.33
C LEU A 144 8.60 3.01 -4.55
N PHE A 145 8.42 2.18 -5.59
CA PHE A 145 7.49 2.52 -6.69
C PHE A 145 6.07 2.71 -6.16
N TYR A 146 5.60 1.77 -5.33
CA TYR A 146 4.29 1.84 -4.70
C TYR A 146 4.18 3.02 -3.73
N GLN A 147 5.18 3.20 -2.85
CA GLN A 147 5.17 4.29 -1.88
C GLN A 147 5.23 5.67 -2.54
N GLY A 148 6.01 5.83 -3.61
CA GLY A 148 6.06 7.07 -4.36
C GLY A 148 4.69 7.45 -4.93
N TRP A 149 3.88 6.46 -5.34
CA TRP A 149 2.51 6.70 -5.78
C TRP A 149 1.57 7.05 -4.63
N ILE A 150 1.69 6.42 -3.45
CA ILE A 150 0.94 6.85 -2.25
C ILE A 150 1.17 8.35 -1.97
N ARG A 151 2.44 8.75 -1.88
CA ARG A 151 2.82 10.14 -1.62
C ARG A 151 2.26 11.09 -2.68
N GLN A 152 2.34 10.69 -3.95
CA GLN A 152 1.81 11.48 -5.04
C GLN A 152 0.29 11.61 -5.02
N PHE A 153 -0.46 10.54 -4.71
CA PHE A 153 -1.93 10.63 -4.61
C PHE A 153 -2.39 11.45 -3.41
N LEU A 154 -1.61 11.50 -2.34
CA LEU A 154 -1.91 12.31 -1.15
C LEU A 154 -1.53 13.80 -1.32
N ASP A 155 -0.50 14.12 -2.09
CA ASP A 155 0.03 15.50 -2.19
C ASP A 155 -0.24 16.21 -3.54
N SER A 156 -0.46 15.47 -4.62
CA SER A 156 -0.51 16.08 -5.95
C SER A 156 -1.75 16.96 -6.18
N THR A 157 -1.53 18.10 -6.80
CA THR A 157 -2.60 18.97 -7.34
C THR A 157 -3.19 18.47 -8.66
N LYS A 158 -2.67 17.36 -9.22
CA LYS A 158 -3.20 16.78 -10.45
C LYS A 158 -4.58 16.18 -10.21
N GLU A 159 -5.40 16.18 -11.25
CA GLU A 159 -6.68 15.49 -11.22
C GLU A 159 -6.51 13.97 -11.11
N ILE A 160 -7.46 13.35 -10.41
CA ILE A 160 -7.39 11.92 -10.06
C ILE A 160 -7.40 11.02 -11.29
N ASP A 161 -8.07 11.42 -12.36
CA ASP A 161 -8.11 10.73 -13.65
C ASP A 161 -6.71 10.67 -14.30
N ASN A 162 -5.98 11.78 -14.30
CA ASN A 162 -4.62 11.87 -14.80
C ASN A 162 -3.66 11.00 -13.96
N LEU A 163 -3.82 11.01 -12.63
CA LEU A 163 -3.03 10.14 -11.76
C LEU A 163 -3.32 8.66 -12.03
N CYS A 164 -4.59 8.27 -12.12
CA CYS A 164 -5.00 6.90 -12.47
C CYS A 164 -4.44 6.48 -13.82
N MET A 165 -4.55 7.33 -14.85
CA MET A 165 -4.03 7.07 -16.18
C MET A 165 -2.52 6.86 -16.19
N SER A 166 -1.76 7.67 -15.43
CA SER A 166 -0.31 7.48 -15.28
C SER A 166 0.04 6.14 -14.65
N VAL A 167 -0.65 5.74 -13.58
CA VAL A 167 -0.45 4.43 -12.93
C VAL A 167 -0.78 3.28 -13.89
N CYS A 168 -1.92 3.35 -14.58
CA CYS A 168 -2.35 2.33 -15.55
C CYS A 168 -1.38 2.19 -16.75
N ARG A 169 -0.68 3.27 -17.09
CA ARG A 169 0.39 3.27 -18.11
C ARG A 169 1.76 2.86 -17.55
N PHE A 170 1.82 2.38 -16.31
CA PHE A 170 3.05 1.99 -15.62
C PHE A 170 4.10 3.11 -15.57
N GLN A 171 3.67 4.37 -15.56
CA GLN A 171 4.59 5.48 -15.37
C GLN A 171 5.15 5.44 -13.94
N PRO A 172 6.43 5.82 -13.74
CA PRO A 172 6.95 6.00 -12.40
C PRO A 172 6.29 7.20 -11.72
N PRO A 173 6.18 7.19 -10.37
CA PRO A 173 5.79 8.39 -9.63
C PRO A 173 6.82 9.50 -9.83
N ALA A 174 6.43 10.74 -9.57
CA ALA A 174 7.33 11.87 -9.72
C ALA A 174 8.57 11.70 -8.82
N VAL A 175 9.74 12.03 -9.38
CA VAL A 175 11.04 11.84 -8.71
C VAL A 175 11.09 12.54 -7.34
N LYS A 176 10.38 13.66 -7.17
CA LYS A 176 10.31 14.38 -5.89
C LYS A 176 9.78 13.51 -4.75
N TYR A 177 8.98 12.47 -5.00
CA TYR A 177 8.42 11.60 -3.97
C TYR A 177 9.29 10.38 -3.64
N THR A 178 10.36 10.15 -4.40
CA THR A 178 11.19 8.93 -4.27
C THR A 178 12.69 9.21 -4.14
N ARG A 179 13.18 10.38 -4.59
CA ARG A 179 14.61 10.69 -4.72
C ARG A 179 15.48 10.51 -3.48
N LEU A 180 14.96 10.82 -2.28
CA LEU A 180 15.75 10.70 -1.04
C LEU A 180 15.66 9.30 -0.43
N ASP A 181 14.67 8.48 -0.84
CA ASP A 181 14.47 7.09 -0.39
C ASP A 181 15.10 6.06 -1.33
N ASN A 182 15.30 6.41 -2.60
CA ASN A 182 15.81 5.48 -3.60
C ASN A 182 17.33 5.34 -3.46
N LYS A 183 17.84 4.20 -2.98
CA LYS A 183 19.28 3.94 -2.84
C LYS A 183 20.06 4.03 -4.16
N ARG A 184 19.38 3.86 -5.30
CA ARG A 184 19.97 4.00 -6.65
C ARG A 184 20.05 5.46 -7.11
N HIS A 185 19.44 6.40 -6.39
CA HIS A 185 19.41 7.80 -6.78
C HIS A 185 20.52 8.61 -6.09
N LYS A 186 21.15 9.53 -6.82
CA LYS A 186 22.27 10.37 -6.31
C LYS A 186 21.95 11.23 -5.09
N ALA A 187 20.67 11.53 -4.88
CA ALA A 187 20.19 12.33 -3.75
C ALA A 187 19.75 11.46 -2.55
N PHE A 188 20.02 10.15 -2.56
CA PHE A 188 19.66 9.27 -1.45
C PHE A 188 20.27 9.74 -0.11
N ILE A 189 19.46 9.72 0.95
CA ILE A 189 19.91 10.07 2.31
C ILE A 189 19.31 9.07 3.32
N TYR A 190 20.15 8.48 4.17
CA TYR A 190 19.72 7.52 5.19
C TYR A 190 18.76 8.13 6.22
N LYS A 191 19.10 9.31 6.75
CA LYS A 191 18.29 10.06 7.73
C LYS A 191 17.78 11.34 7.09
N LYS A 192 16.61 11.24 6.49
CA LYS A 192 15.90 12.35 5.85
C LYS A 192 14.85 12.94 6.79
N PRO A 193 14.53 14.23 6.68
CA PRO A 193 13.43 14.84 7.43
C PRO A 193 12.10 14.13 7.13
N PRO A 194 11.14 14.10 8.08
CA PRO A 194 9.79 13.64 7.76
C PRO A 194 9.18 14.52 6.66
N LEU A 195 8.39 13.93 5.77
CA LEU A 195 7.67 14.65 4.71
C LEU A 195 8.55 15.53 3.79
N TRP A 196 9.83 15.19 3.64
CA TRP A 196 10.85 15.88 2.83
C TRP A 196 10.47 16.18 1.35
N TYR A 197 9.38 15.58 0.85
CA TYR A 197 8.87 15.74 -0.51
C TYR A 197 7.74 16.78 -0.62
N LEU A 198 7.35 17.41 0.49
CA LEU A 198 6.41 18.53 0.53
C LEU A 198 7.09 19.89 0.33
N GLU A 199 8.42 19.94 0.41
CA GLU A 199 9.26 21.12 0.15
C GLU A 199 9.34 21.49 -1.34
#